data_AF-A0A439P636-F1
#
_entry.id   AF-A0A439P636-F1
#
_cell.length_a   1.000
_cell.length_b   1.000
_cell.length_c   1.000
_cell.angle_alpha   90.00
_cell.angle_beta   90.00
_cell.angle_gamma   90.00
#
_symmetry.space_group_name_H-M   'P 1'
#
loop_
_entity.id
_entity.type
_entity.pdbx_description
1 polymer ?
#
loop_
_entity_poly.entity_id
_entity_poly.type
_entity_poly.pdbx_seq_one_letter_code
_entity_poly.pdbx_strand_id
1 'polypeptide(L)'
;MLQWAEQWRDGHEVWSIRHTSADGARNLEATGNLPSCFEEIRRARFADQNREDAGAAAIDFIADIPLQVAECVTGFRHDTTEAEFMELVPAPEAK
;
A
#
# COMPACT_ATOMS: atom_id res chain seq x y z
N MET A 1 -9.95 1.46 10.69
CA MET A 1 -9.59 1.46 9.26
C MET A 1 -8.71 0.25 9.00
N LEU A 2 -8.87 -0.41 7.85
CA LEU A 2 -8.00 -1.49 7.39
C LEU A 2 -7.33 -1.03 6.09
N GLN A 3 -6.01 -1.15 6.02
CA GLN A 3 -5.23 -0.99 4.79
C GLN A 3 -4.37 -2.23 4.61
N TRP A 4 -4.31 -2.74 3.38
CA TRP A 4 -3.68 -4.03 3.10
C TRP A 4 -3.13 -4.08 1.68
N ALA A 5 -1.92 -4.64 1.54
CA ALA A 5 -1.32 -5.02 0.29
C ALA A 5 -0.66 -6.38 0.43
N GLU A 6 -0.72 -7.19 -0.62
CA GLU A 6 -0.15 -8.53 -0.66
C GLU A 6 0.28 -8.90 -2.09
N GLN A 7 1.19 -9.87 -2.20
CA GLN A 7 1.55 -10.48 -3.47
C GLN A 7 1.34 -11.98 -3.41
N TRP A 8 0.71 -12.51 -4.46
CA TRP A 8 0.56 -13.94 -4.67
C TRP A 8 1.35 -14.38 -5.90
N ARG A 9 1.91 -15.58 -5.84
CA ARG A 9 2.57 -16.25 -6.97
C ARG A 9 2.26 -17.73 -6.92
N ASP A 10 1.77 -18.27 -8.04
CA ASP A 10 1.41 -19.69 -8.16
C ASP A 10 0.46 -20.19 -7.06
N GLY A 11 -0.45 -19.33 -6.59
CA GLY A 11 -1.40 -19.64 -5.52
C GLY A 11 -0.84 -19.58 -4.10
N HIS A 12 0.40 -19.10 -3.93
CA HIS A 12 1.05 -18.93 -2.64
C HIS A 12 1.29 -17.45 -2.31
N GLU A 13 1.03 -17.05 -1.06
CA GLU A 13 1.38 -15.72 -0.55
C GLU A 13 2.91 -15.58 -0.53
N VAL A 14 3.41 -14.53 -1.19
CA VAL A 14 4.83 -14.16 -1.22
C VAL A 14 5.14 -13.20 -0.07
N TRP A 15 4.29 -12.20 0.13
CA TRP A 15 4.35 -11.25 1.23
C TRP A 15 2.98 -10.60 1.48
N SER A 16 2.80 -10.09 2.69
CA SER A 16 1.59 -9.38 3.14
C SER A 16 1.97 -8.23 4.06
N ILE A 17 1.31 -7.08 3.92
CA ILE A 17 1.47 -5.92 4.80
C ILE A 17 0.10 -5.39 5.18
N ARG A 18 -0.22 -5.42 6.48
CA ARG A 18 -1.54 -5.08 7.00
C ARG A 18 -1.44 -4.05 8.11
N HIS A 19 -2.27 -3.01 8.02
CA HIS A 19 -2.52 -2.07 9.09
C HIS A 19 -4.00 -2.09 9.45
N THR A 20 -4.32 -2.26 10.73
CA THR A 20 -5.69 -2.10 11.23
C THR A 20 -5.71 -1.27 12.50
N SER A 21 -6.49 -0.19 12.49
CA SER A 21 -6.64 0.66 13.68
C SER A 21 -7.35 -0.04 14.84
N ALA A 22 -7.98 -1.21 14.60
CA ALA A 22 -8.58 -2.03 15.65
C ALA A 22 -7.53 -2.66 16.57
N ASP A 23 -6.34 -2.94 16.05
CA ASP A 23 -5.24 -3.60 16.80
C ASP A 23 -4.21 -2.59 17.33
N GLY A 24 -4.58 -1.30 17.30
CA GLY A 24 -3.80 -0.18 17.80
C GLY A 24 -3.39 0.81 16.71
N ALA A 25 -3.30 2.09 17.08
CA ALA A 25 -2.99 3.19 16.16
C ALA A 25 -1.65 3.04 15.44
N ARG A 26 -0.72 2.23 15.97
CA ARG A 26 0.61 2.00 15.39
C ARG A 26 0.88 0.54 14.98
N ASN A 27 -0.17 -0.28 14.91
CA ASN A 27 -0.07 -1.65 14.44
C ASN A 27 0.41 -1.65 12.97
N LEU A 28 1.35 -2.53 12.64
CA LEU A 28 1.70 -2.85 11.26
C LEU A 28 2.24 -4.28 11.25
N GLU A 29 1.49 -5.16 10.62
CA GLU A 29 1.87 -6.55 10.40
C GLU A 29 2.52 -6.67 9.03
N ALA A 30 3.68 -7.34 8.97
CA ALA A 30 4.40 -7.57 7.72
C ALA A 30 5.01 -8.97 7.73
N THR A 31 4.68 -9.78 6.72
CA THR A 31 5.09 -11.19 6.61
C THR A 31 5.69 -11.47 5.23
N GLY A 32 6.47 -12.55 5.16
CA GLY A 32 7.02 -13.07 3.90
C GLY A 32 8.22 -12.28 3.36
N ASN A 33 8.43 -12.41 2.05
CA ASN A 33 9.54 -11.81 1.32
C ASN A 33 9.16 -10.40 0.83
N LEU A 34 9.26 -9.42 1.72
CA LEU A 34 8.82 -8.05 1.49
C LEU A 34 9.59 -7.35 0.35
N PRO A 35 8.95 -6.45 -0.42
CA PRO A 35 9.62 -5.67 -1.46
C PRO A 35 10.74 -4.79 -0.89
N SER A 36 11.80 -4.54 -1.68
CA SER A 36 12.98 -3.77 -1.25
C SER A 36 12.66 -2.34 -0.77
N CYS A 37 11.59 -1.73 -1.28
CA CYS A 37 11.14 -0.39 -0.87
C CYS A 37 10.41 -0.37 0.48
N PHE A 38 10.01 -1.52 1.04
CA PHE A 38 9.21 -1.60 2.27
C PHE A 38 9.88 -0.87 3.44
N GLU A 39 11.14 -1.18 3.74
CA GLU A 39 11.80 -0.63 4.93
C GLU A 39 12.02 0.88 4.84
N GLU A 40 12.23 1.42 3.64
CA GLU A 40 12.33 2.86 3.44
C GLU A 40 10.99 3.56 3.65
N ILE A 41 9.93 3.04 3.02
CA ILE A 41 8.55 3.53 3.18
C ILE A 41 8.13 3.48 4.64
N ARG A 42 8.35 2.34 5.31
CA ARG A 42 8.03 2.14 6.72
C ARG A 42 8.75 3.17 7.59
N ARG A 43 10.07 3.35 7.43
CA ARG A 43 10.82 4.36 8.20
C ARG A 43 10.27 5.76 7.99
N ALA A 44 9.99 6.15 6.74
CA ALA A 44 9.46 7.47 6.41
C ALA A 44 8.09 7.71 7.07
N ARG A 45 7.16 6.78 6.92
CA ARG A 45 5.79 6.89 7.48
C ARG A 45 5.78 6.85 9.01
N PHE A 46 6.63 6.05 9.65
CA PHE A 46 6.77 6.08 11.11
C PHE A 46 7.39 7.38 11.61
N ALA A 47 8.30 7.98 10.86
CA ALA A 47 8.85 9.30 11.19
C ALA A 47 7.79 10.41 11.06
N ASP A 48 6.92 10.32 10.04
CA ASP A 48 5.78 11.22 9.89
C ASP A 48 4.78 11.04 11.05
N GLN A 49 4.43 9.79 11.41
CA GLN A 49 3.58 9.49 12.56
C GLN A 49 4.16 10.03 13.87
N ASN A 50 5.49 9.94 14.07
CA ASN A 50 6.12 10.52 15.27
C ASN A 50 5.96 12.04 15.35
N ARG A 51 6.02 12.74 14.21
CA ARG A 51 5.81 14.19 14.16
C ARG A 51 4.34 14.54 14.38
N GLU A 52 3.45 13.73 13.85
CA GLU A 52 2.00 13.89 14.01
C GLU A 52 1.53 13.62 15.43
N ASP A 53 2.02 12.56 16.08
CA ASP A 53 1.70 12.23 17.48
C ASP A 53 2.16 13.34 18.45
N ALA A 54 3.14 14.15 18.04
CA ALA A 54 3.57 15.34 18.77
C ALA A 54 2.69 16.57 18.46
N GLY A 55 1.99 16.56 17.33
CA GLY A 55 0.98 17.54 16.91
C GLY A 55 -0.42 17.16 17.38
N ALA A 56 -1.38 18.08 17.24
CA ALA A 56 -2.78 17.84 17.62
C ALA A 56 -3.64 17.32 16.46
N ALA A 57 -3.03 16.92 15.34
CA ALA A 57 -3.76 16.41 14.19
C ALA A 57 -3.93 14.88 14.29
N ALA A 58 -4.91 14.34 13.57
CA ALA A 58 -5.34 12.95 13.67
C ALA A 58 -5.08 12.19 12.35
N ILE A 59 -3.93 12.43 11.72
CA ILE A 59 -3.52 11.76 10.49
C ILE A 59 -2.87 10.42 10.83
N ASP A 60 -3.36 9.35 10.20
CA ASP A 60 -2.77 8.01 10.29
C ASP A 60 -1.80 7.80 9.11
N PHE A 61 -0.51 8.04 9.36
CA PHE A 61 0.53 7.85 8.35
C PHE A 61 0.89 6.37 8.15
N ILE A 62 0.57 5.51 9.11
CA ILE A 62 0.89 4.07 9.05
C ILE A 62 -0.06 3.36 8.09
N ALA A 63 -1.32 3.80 8.04
CA ALA A 63 -2.31 3.35 7.06
C ALA A 63 -1.82 3.50 5.60
N ASP A 64 -0.90 4.41 5.32
CA ASP A 64 -0.40 4.64 3.95
C ASP A 64 0.70 3.66 3.51
N ILE A 65 1.31 2.92 4.45
CA ILE A 65 2.44 2.02 4.17
C ILE A 65 2.04 0.91 3.17
N PRO A 66 0.93 0.16 3.36
CA PRO A 66 0.52 -0.85 2.39
C PRO A 66 0.29 -0.27 1.00
N LEU A 67 -0.31 0.92 0.92
CA LEU A 67 -0.63 1.60 -0.34
C LEU A 67 0.61 2.04 -1.10
N GLN A 68 1.58 2.67 -0.42
CA GLN A 68 2.85 3.07 -1.03
C GLN A 68 3.69 1.88 -1.47
N VAL A 69 3.64 0.76 -0.74
CA VAL A 69 4.34 -0.46 -1.17
C VAL A 69 3.69 -1.07 -2.41
N ALA A 70 2.35 -1.11 -2.47
CA ALA A 70 1.64 -1.54 -3.66
C ALA A 70 1.98 -0.65 -4.88
N GLU A 71 2.02 0.67 -4.70
CA GLU A 71 2.43 1.62 -5.72
C GLU A 71 3.87 1.40 -6.18
N CYS A 72 4.82 1.24 -5.25
CA CYS A 72 6.21 0.94 -5.58
C CYS A 72 6.36 -0.32 -6.45
N VAL A 73 5.56 -1.36 -6.19
CA VAL A 73 5.62 -2.65 -6.90
C VAL A 73 4.89 -2.60 -8.24
N THR A 74 3.76 -1.90 -8.32
CA THR A 74 2.84 -1.97 -9.47
C THR A 74 2.86 -0.72 -10.35
N GLY A 75 3.37 0.40 -9.85
CA GLY A 75 3.23 1.72 -10.45
C GLY A 75 1.83 2.32 -10.32
N PHE A 76 0.93 1.71 -9.53
CA PHE A 76 -0.46 2.13 -9.40
C PHE A 76 -0.87 2.40 -7.95
N ARG A 77 -1.65 3.46 -7.75
CA ARG A 77 -2.33 3.78 -6.49
C ARG A 77 -3.71 4.35 -6.79
N HIS A 78 -4.70 4.02 -5.96
CA HIS A 78 -6.11 4.30 -6.24
C HIS A 78 -6.52 5.78 -6.16
N ASP A 79 -5.69 6.61 -5.53
CA ASP A 79 -5.92 8.02 -5.21
C ASP A 79 -4.90 8.97 -5.87
N THR A 80 -4.04 8.47 -6.77
CA THR A 80 -2.99 9.28 -7.43
C THR A 80 -3.31 9.68 -8.87
N THR A 81 -4.38 9.15 -9.48
CA THR A 81 -4.76 9.52 -10.86
C THR A 81 -6.22 9.95 -10.94
N GLU A 82 -6.50 11.01 -11.70
CA GLU A 82 -7.80 11.15 -12.37
C GLU A 82 -7.86 10.00 -13.38
N ALA A 83 -8.42 8.86 -12.98
CA ALA A 83 -8.52 7.72 -13.87
C ALA A 83 -9.42 8.08 -15.07
N GLU A 84 -8.82 8.38 -16.21
CA GLU A 84 -9.54 8.45 -17.47
C GLU A 84 -10.02 7.02 -17.80
N PHE A 85 -11.33 6.83 -17.76
CA PHE A 85 -11.94 5.57 -18.18
C PHE A 85 -11.60 5.31 -19.65
N MET A 86 -10.87 4.22 -19.91
CA MET A 86 -10.57 3.75 -21.26
C MET A 86 -11.31 2.45 -21.52
N GLU A 87 -12.29 2.49 -22.42
CA GLU A 87 -12.99 1.29 -22.89
C GLU A 87 -12.03 0.44 -23.74
N LEU A 88 -11.80 -0.81 -23.34
CA LEU A 88 -11.08 -1.77 -24.16
C LEU A 88 -11.96 -2.21 -25.32
N VAL A 89 -11.53 -1.90 -26.55
CA VAL A 89 -12.17 -2.41 -27.77
C VAL A 89 -11.49 -3.70 -28.23
N PRO A 90 -12.24 -4.69 -28.75
CA PRO A 90 -11.67 -5.90 -29.33
C PRO A 90 -10.63 -5.58 -30.40
N ALA A 91 -9.52 -6.33 -30.42
CA ALA A 91 -8.55 -6.24 -31.50
C ALA A 91 -9.20 -6.60 -32.84
N PRO A 92 -8.86 -5.92 -33.94
CA PRO A 92 -9.39 -6.25 -35.26
C PRO A 92 -9.03 -7.70 -35.63
N GLU A 93 -9.96 -8.41 -36.27
CA GLU A 93 -9.72 -9.77 -36.76
C GLU A 93 -8.57 -9.77 -37.78
N ALA A 94 -7.62 -10.69 -37.62
CA ALA A 94 -6.56 -10.90 -38.58
C ALA A 94 -7.16 -11.42 -39.89
N LYS A 95 -6.80 -10.78 -41.02
CA LYS A 95 -7.21 -11.19 -42.37
C LYS A 95 -6.55 -12.50 -42.80
#